data_AF-A0A066RUH0-F1
#
_entry.id   AF-A0A066RUH0-F1
#
_cell.length_a   1.000
_cell.length_b   1.000
_cell.length_c   1.000
_cell.angle_alpha   90.00
_cell.angle_beta   90.00
_cell.angle_gamma   90.00
#
_symmetry.space_group_name_H-M   'P 1'
#
loop_
_entity.id
_entity.type
_entity.pdbx_description
1 polymer ?
#
loop_
_entity_poly.entity_id
_entity_poly.type
_entity_poly.pdbx_seq_one_letter_code
_entity_poly.pdbx_strand_id
1 'polypeptide(L)' 'MPGKEIDRVRATSALAVIRQHPVMVFFALSPVLAALGVMWWLAGAGWAIVAALVLVVVGGAMIVLKR' A
#
# COMPACT_ATOMS: atom_id res chain seq x y z
N MET A 1 -23.88 15.90 -1.86
CA MET A 1 -23.55 14.99 -2.98
C MET A 1 -23.27 13.62 -2.40
N PRO A 2 -24.01 12.57 -2.77
CA PRO A 2 -23.63 11.20 -2.40
C PRO A 2 -22.44 10.81 -3.29
N GLY A 3 -21.21 11.04 -2.84
CA GLY A 3 -20.08 11.02 -3.78
C GLY A 3 -18.69 11.16 -3.18
N LYS A 4 -18.43 10.52 -2.03
CA LYS A 4 -17.08 10.39 -1.47
C LYS A 4 -16.74 8.96 -1.03
N GLU A 5 -17.53 7.98 -1.47
CA GLU A 5 -17.29 6.58 -1.14
C GLU A 5 -16.39 5.91 -2.17
N ILE A 6 -15.64 4.92 -1.73
CA ILE A 6 -14.82 4.14 -2.63
C ILE A 6 -15.73 3.32 -3.54
N ASP A 7 -15.72 3.61 -4.85
CA ASP A 7 -16.45 2.79 -5.81
C ASP A 7 -16.11 1.30 -5.61
N ARG A 8 -17.15 0.52 -5.29
CA ARG A 8 -17.07 -0.90 -5.02
C ARG A 8 -16.45 -1.67 -6.18
N VAL A 9 -16.69 -1.23 -7.42
CA VAL A 9 -16.07 -1.81 -8.61
C VAL A 9 -14.56 -1.64 -8.55
N ARG A 10 -14.08 -0.43 -8.24
CA ARG A 10 -12.64 -0.13 -8.15
C ARG A 10 -11.94 -0.95 -7.07
N ALA A 11 -12.57 -1.12 -5.92
CA ALA A 11 -12.05 -1.96 -4.83
C ALA A 11 -12.01 -3.44 -5.22
N THR A 12 -13.09 -3.94 -5.84
CA THR A 12 -13.19 -5.35 -6.26
C THR A 12 -12.19 -5.68 -7.37
N SER A 13 -12.03 -4.79 -8.34
CA SER A 13 -11.04 -4.95 -9.43
C SER A 13 -9.61 -4.94 -8.91
N ALA A 14 -9.27 -4.05 -7.98
CA ALA A 14 -7.94 -4.04 -7.37
C ALA A 14 -7.65 -5.36 -6.63
N LEU A 15 -8.63 -5.89 -5.88
CA LEU A 15 -8.50 -7.17 -5.21
C LEU A 15 -8.37 -8.34 -6.20
N ALA A 16 -9.09 -8.29 -7.32
CA ALA A 16 -8.99 -9.30 -8.37
C ALA A 16 -7.58 -9.35 -8.99
N VAL A 17 -6.97 -8.20 -9.26
CA VAL A 17 -5.59 -8.11 -9.77
C VAL A 17 -4.59 -8.72 -8.78
N ILE A 18 -4.73 -8.42 -7.48
CA ILE A 18 -3.86 -8.99 -6.44
C ILE A 18 -3.99 -10.51 -6.38
N ARG A 19 -5.22 -11.04 -6.49
CA ARG A 19 -5.46 -12.48 -6.48
C ARG A 19 -4.98 -13.20 -7.74
N GLN A 20 -5.10 -12.57 -8.91
CA GLN A 20 -4.69 -13.16 -10.19
C GLN A 20 -3.18 -13.10 -10.43
N HIS A 21 -2.51 -12.04 -9.95
CA HIS A 21 -1.09 -11.80 -10.23
C HIS A 21 -0.29 -11.49 -8.95
N PRO A 22 -0.26 -12.38 -7.96
CA PRO A 22 0.38 -12.11 -6.67
C PRO A 22 1.87 -11.82 -6.81
N VAL A 23 2.58 -12.56 -7.67
CA VAL A 23 4.02 -12.35 -7.92
C VAL A 23 4.29 -10.96 -8.50
N MET A 24 3.46 -10.51 -9.44
CA MET A 24 3.60 -9.18 -10.05
C MET A 24 3.36 -8.08 -9.01
N VAL A 25 2.38 -8.24 -8.12
CA VAL A 25 2.12 -7.28 -7.05
C VAL A 25 3.30 -7.21 -6.07
N PHE A 26 3.87 -8.36 -5.67
CA PHE A 26 5.07 -8.37 -4.84
C PHE A 26 6.28 -7.76 -5.54
N PHE A 27 6.44 -8.01 -6.84
CA PHE A 27 7.48 -7.37 -7.63
C PHE A 27 7.31 -5.84 -7.68
N ALA A 28 6.09 -5.35 -7.90
CA ALA A 28 5.79 -3.92 -7.87
C ALA A 28 6.02 -3.30 -6.49
N LEU A 29 5.74 -4.02 -5.41
CA LEU A 29 6.01 -3.61 -4.03
C LEU A 29 7.48 -3.76 -3.61
N SER A 30 8.31 -4.44 -4.41
CA SER A 30 9.68 -4.79 -4.04
C SER A 30 10.55 -3.58 -3.63
N PRO A 31 10.46 -2.38 -4.25
CA PRO A 31 11.27 -1.25 -3.80
C PRO A 31 10.90 -0.78 -2.39
N VAL A 32 9.61 -0.82 -2.06
CA VAL A 32 9.10 -0.45 -0.73
C VAL A 32 9.52 -1.48 0.31
N LEU A 33 9.39 -2.77 -0.01
CA LEU A 33 9.81 -3.85 0.88
C LEU A 33 11.33 -3.82 1.13
N ALA A 34 12.13 -3.54 0.09
CA ALA A 34 13.57 -3.40 0.22
C ALA A 34 13.93 -2.21 1.14
N ALA A 35 13.30 -1.06 0.96
CA ALA A 35 13.52 0.12 1.81
C ALA A 35 13.15 -0.17 3.28
N LEU A 36 12.03 -0.84 3.53
CA LEU A 36 11.62 -1.25 4.87
C LEU A 36 12.58 -2.28 5.48
N GLY A 37 13.09 -3.24 4.70
CA GLY A 37 14.09 -4.21 5.15
C GLY A 37 15.41 -3.54 5.53
N VAL A 38 15.88 -2.60 4.74
CA VAL A 38 17.08 -1.79 5.05
C VAL A 38 16.85 -0.95 6.31
N MET A 39 15.69 -0.31 6.42
CA MET A 39 15.34 0.47 7.62
C MET A 39 15.26 -0.40 8.87
N TRP A 40 14.69 -1.60 8.77
CA TRP A 40 14.65 -2.55 9.87
C TRP A 40 16.07 -2.93 10.30
N TRP A 41 16.97 -3.20 9.36
CA TRP A 41 18.36 -3.53 9.64
C TRP A 41 19.12 -2.40 10.35
N LEU A 42 18.92 -1.15 9.92
CA LEU A 42 19.70 0.01 10.39
C LEU A 42 19.09 0.72 11.61
N ALA A 43 17.78 0.87 11.66
CA ALA A 43 17.06 1.64 12.68
C ALA A 43 16.24 0.75 13.63
N GLY A 44 16.13 -0.55 13.35
CA GLY A 44 15.36 -1.49 14.15
C GLY A 44 13.89 -1.60 13.75
N ALA A 45 13.21 -2.62 14.31
CA ALA A 45 11.86 -2.98 13.90
C ALA A 45 10.81 -1.89 14.18
N GLY A 46 10.96 -1.15 15.28
CA GLY A 46 10.02 -0.09 15.67
C GLY A 46 9.89 0.98 14.58
N TRP A 47 11.01 1.47 14.05
CA TRP A 47 11.01 2.47 12.98
C TRP A 47 10.48 1.92 11.66
N ALA A 48 10.83 0.69 11.29
CA ALA A 48 10.30 0.05 10.08
C ALA A 48 8.78 -0.11 10.13
N ILE A 49 8.22 -0.49 11.28
CA ILE A 49 6.76 -0.61 11.48
C ILE A 49 6.10 0.76 11.37
N VAL A 50 6.63 1.79 12.04
CA VAL A 50 6.09 3.16 11.94
C VAL A 50 6.10 3.64 10.49
N ALA A 51 7.20 3.44 9.75
CA ALA A 51 7.28 3.81 8.35
C ALA A 51 6.26 3.05 7.47
N ALA A 52 6.08 1.75 7.69
CA ALA A 52 5.07 0.96 7.00
C ALA A 52 3.65 1.48 7.25
N LEU A 53 3.33 1.83 8.51
CA LEU A 53 2.04 2.43 8.86
C LEU A 53 1.82 3.78 8.17
N VAL A 54 2.83 4.65 8.19
CA VAL A 54 2.77 5.95 7.49
C VAL A 54 2.55 5.75 5.99
N LEU A 55 3.25 4.81 5.35
CA LEU A 55 3.06 4.50 3.93
C LEU A 55 1.63 4.05 3.61
N VAL A 56 1.04 3.18 4.44
CA VAL A 56 -0.35 2.72 4.26
C VAL A 56 -1.34 3.88 4.42
N VAL A 57 -1.19 4.69 5.47
CA VAL A 57 -2.10 5.82 5.75
C VAL A 57 -1.99 6.88 4.67
N VAL A 58 -0.77 7.33 4.32
CA VAL A 58 -0.54 8.36 3.31
C VAL A 58 -0.94 7.84 1.92
N GLY A 59 -0.56 6.61 1.57
CA GLY A 59 -0.95 6.00 0.30
C GLY A 59 -2.47 5.88 0.15
N GLY A 60 -3.14 5.40 1.20
CA GLY A 60 -4.60 5.33 1.27
C GLY A 60 -5.27 6.71 1.17
N ALA A 61 -4.76 7.69 1.92
CA ALA A 61 -5.25 9.07 1.88
C ALA A 61 -5.10 9.67 0.48
N MET A 62 -3.96 9.49 -0.19
CA MET A 62 -3.72 9.96 -1.55
C MET A 62 -4.71 9.35 -2.57
N ILE A 63 -5.11 8.09 -2.39
CA ILE A 63 -6.12 7.44 -3.22
C ILE A 63 -7.51 8.02 -2.98
N VAL A 64 -7.84 8.39 -1.73
CA VAL A 64 -9.14 8.98 -1.37
C VAL A 64 -9.21 10.45 -1.77
N LEU A 65 -8.15 11.22 -1.56
CA LEU A 65 -8.09 12.66 -1.84
C LEU A 65 -8.05 12.99 -3.34
N LYS A 66 -7.57 12.06 -4.18
CA LYS A 66 -7.59 12.19 -5.64
C LYS A 66 -8.95 11.79 -6.28
N ARG A 67 -10.01 11.64 -5.48
CA ARG A 67 -11.38 11.41 -5.95
C ARG A 67 -12.13 12.72 -6.04
#